data_AF-A0A1I2IV75-F1
#
_entry.id   AF-A0A1I2IV75-F1
#
_cell.length_a   1.000
_cell.length_b   1.000
_cell.length_c   1.000
_cell.angle_alpha   90.00
_cell.angle_beta   90.00
_cell.angle_gamma   90.00
#
_symmetry.space_group_name_H-M   'P 1'
#
loop_
_entity.id
_entity.type
_entity.pdbx_description
1 polymer ?
#
loop_
_entity_poly.entity_id
_entity_poly.type
_entity_poly.pdbx_seq_one_letter_code
_entity_poly.pdbx_strand_id
1 'polypeptide(L)'
;MAEEPTLQEWLADLAALKDAIGVVKKEHTTISAHMASIDAKMKEVGDHWASPSHGSFESITAWYHRSQHDLEALLTDILHRMNTSYTNYHNAEHANHDNLTDGSSGG
;
A
#
# COMPACT_ATOMS: atom_id res chain seq x y z
N MET A 1 -27.44 -13.52 -11.16
CA MET A 1 -26.57 -12.73 -12.05
C MET A 1 -26.33 -11.43 -11.31
N ALA A 2 -25.08 -11.03 -11.07
CA ALA A 2 -24.83 -9.73 -10.47
C ALA A 2 -25.28 -8.67 -11.49
N GLU A 3 -26.07 -7.69 -11.05
CA GLU A 3 -26.38 -6.51 -11.86
C GLU A 3 -25.06 -5.81 -12.24
N GLU A 4 -24.92 -5.43 -13.50
CA GLU A 4 -23.79 -4.61 -13.92
C GLU A 4 -23.93 -3.23 -13.26
N PRO A 5 -22.88 -2.71 -12.59
CA PRO A 5 -22.93 -1.42 -11.94
C PRO A 5 -23.18 -0.31 -12.96
N THR A 6 -23.98 0.68 -12.58
CA THR A 6 -24.17 1.89 -13.39
C THR A 6 -22.86 2.68 -13.48
N LEU A 7 -22.73 3.54 -14.50
CA LEU A 7 -21.56 4.41 -14.66
C LEU A 7 -21.30 5.27 -13.41
N GLN A 8 -22.37 5.71 -12.74
CA GLN A 8 -22.28 6.58 -11.58
C GLN A 8 -21.78 5.83 -10.34
N GLU A 9 -22.21 4.58 -10.15
CA GLU A 9 -21.70 3.68 -9.11
C GLU A 9 -20.23 3.33 -9.37
N TRP A 10 -19.89 3.03 -10.62
CA TRP A 10 -18.51 2.73 -11.00
C TRP A 10 -17.54 3.91 -10.75
N LEU A 11 -17.95 5.14 -11.10
CA LEU A 11 -17.15 6.34 -10.80
C LEU A 11 -17.00 6.58 -9.29
N ALA A 12 -18.06 6.33 -8.52
CA ALA A 12 -18.01 6.42 -7.06
C ALA A 12 -17.03 5.39 -6.48
N ASP A 13 -17.05 4.15 -6.97
CA ASP A 13 -16.13 3.09 -6.56
C ASP A 13 -14.68 3.42 -6.93
N LEU A 14 -14.43 4.01 -8.10
CA LEU A 14 -13.09 4.43 -8.52
C LEU A 14 -12.55 5.57 -7.63
N ALA A 15 -13.41 6.52 -7.26
CA ALA A 15 -13.06 7.58 -6.32
C ALA A 15 -12.77 7.02 -4.92
N ALA A 16 -13.62 6.12 -4.42
CA ALA A 16 -13.41 5.45 -3.15
C ALA A 16 -12.10 4.64 -3.12
N LEU A 17 -11.75 3.95 -4.21
CA LEU A 17 -10.48 3.23 -4.35
C LEU A 17 -9.29 4.20 -4.28
N LYS A 18 -9.37 5.36 -4.94
CA LYS A 18 -8.32 6.39 -4.90
C LYS A 18 -8.12 6.95 -3.49
N ASP A 19 -9.21 7.23 -2.78
CA ASP A 19 -9.16 7.70 -1.40
C ASP A 19 -8.54 6.64 -0.47
N ALA A 20 -8.93 5.37 -0.65
CA ALA A 20 -8.35 4.25 0.08
C ALA A 20 -6.84 4.11 -0.19
N ILE A 21 -6.37 4.26 -1.44
CA ILE A 21 -4.93 4.31 -1.76
C ILE A 21 -4.25 5.43 -0.98
N GLY A 22 -4.86 6.61 -0.90
CA GLY A 22 -4.36 7.75 -0.14
C GLY A 22 -4.19 7.44 1.35
N VAL A 23 -5.19 6.82 1.96
CA VAL A 23 -5.14 6.39 3.36
C VAL A 23 -4.03 5.36 3.60
N VAL A 24 -3.97 4.29 2.79
CA VAL A 24 -2.94 3.24 2.94
C VAL A 24 -1.54 3.83 2.77
N LYS A 25 -1.35 4.77 1.84
CA LYS A 25 -0.05 5.43 1.62
C LYS A 25 0.37 6.27 2.83
N LYS A 26 -0.58 6.95 3.47
CA LYS A 26 -0.32 7.71 4.70
C LYS A 26 0.08 6.76 5.83
N GLU A 27 -0.69 5.69 6.04
CA GLU A 27 -0.39 4.72 7.10
C GLU A 27 0.96 4.02 6.87
N HIS A 28 1.28 3.66 5.62
CA HIS A 28 2.59 3.13 5.25
C HIS A 28 3.73 4.08 5.65
N THR A 29 3.57 5.38 5.39
CA THR A 29 4.57 6.40 5.76
C THR A 29 4.72 6.51 7.28
N THR A 30 3.61 6.53 8.02
CA THR A 30 3.60 6.58 9.49
C THR A 30 4.28 5.35 10.10
N ILE A 31 3.91 4.16 9.64
CA ILE A 31 4.49 2.89 10.12
C ILE A 31 5.99 2.87 9.84
N SER A 32 6.42 3.23 8.63
CA SER A 32 7.84 3.28 8.27
C SER A 32 8.64 4.23 9.17
N ALA A 33 8.08 5.41 9.48
CA ALA A 33 8.70 6.36 10.41
C ALA A 33 8.82 5.80 11.84
N HIS A 34 7.79 5.12 12.34
CA HIS A 34 7.84 4.45 13.64
C HIS A 34 8.88 3.32 13.66
N MET A 35 8.98 2.54 12.58
CA MET A 35 9.97 1.48 12.48
C MET A 35 11.41 2.05 12.49
N ALA A 36 11.67 3.10 11.72
CA ALA A 36 12.96 3.78 11.75
C ALA A 36 13.30 4.35 13.15
N SER A 37 12.31 4.85 13.89
CA SER A 37 12.51 5.34 15.26
C SER A 37 12.85 4.22 16.25
N ILE A 38 12.19 3.06 16.13
CA ILE A 38 12.48 1.90 16.98
C ILE A 38 13.88 1.34 16.66
N ASP A 39 14.25 1.25 15.38
CA ASP A 39 15.60 0.84 14.96
C ASP A 39 16.69 1.76 15.53
N ALA A 40 16.50 3.09 15.47
CA ALA A 40 17.42 4.05 16.06
C ALA A 40 17.60 3.82 17.57
N LYS A 41 16.50 3.61 18.30
CA LYS A 41 16.54 3.32 19.74
C LYS A 41 17.23 1.99 20.06
N MET A 42 17.02 0.95 19.24
CA MET A 42 17.74 -0.30 19.43
C MET A 42 19.25 -0.11 19.24
N LYS A 43 19.69 0.65 18.23
CA LYS A 43 21.12 0.95 18.05
C LYS A 43 21.71 1.65 19.28
N GLU A 44 21.04 2.69 19.79
CA GLU A 44 21.45 3.40 21.01
C GLU A 44 21.57 2.47 22.23
N VAL A 45 20.62 1.55 22.39
CA VAL A 45 20.63 0.57 23.48
C VAL A 45 21.78 -0.42 23.34
N GLY A 46 22.06 -0.89 22.11
CA GLY A 46 23.15 -1.81 21.82
C GLY A 46 24.52 -1.25 22.18
N ASP A 47 24.75 0.04 21.90
CA ASP A 47 26.01 0.74 22.21
C ASP A 47 26.31 0.83 23.72
N HIS A 48 25.28 0.69 24.56
CA HIS A 48 25.39 0.78 26.01
C HIS A 48 25.19 -0.56 26.74
N TRP A 49 24.85 -1.64 26.02
CA TRP A 49 24.52 -2.94 26.63
C TRP A 49 25.75 -3.82 26.84
N ALA A 50 26.52 -3.55 27.90
CA ALA A 50 27.66 -4.36 28.34
C ALA A 50 27.27 -5.42 29.40
N SER A 51 26.31 -6.29 29.09
CA SER A 51 25.74 -7.28 30.03
C SER A 51 25.64 -8.69 29.41
N PRO A 52 25.69 -9.80 30.20
CA PRO A 52 25.54 -11.18 29.72
C PRO A 52 24.29 -11.47 28.89
N SER A 53 23.27 -10.60 28.92
CA SER A 53 22.08 -10.67 28.08
C SER A 53 22.27 -10.19 26.63
N HIS A 54 23.49 -9.82 26.23
CA HIS A 54 23.82 -9.36 24.86
C HIS A 54 23.34 -10.33 23.76
N GLY A 55 23.43 -11.65 23.97
CA GLY A 55 22.94 -12.63 22.98
C GLY A 55 21.42 -12.61 22.76
N SER A 56 20.65 -12.25 23.79
CA SER A 56 19.20 -12.06 23.65
C SER A 56 18.86 -10.76 22.92
N PHE A 57 19.70 -9.74 23.06
CA PHE A 57 19.54 -8.46 22.40
C PHE A 57 19.72 -8.59 20.88
N GLU A 58 20.81 -9.24 20.42
CA GLU A 58 21.02 -9.51 18.98
C GLU A 58 19.87 -10.30 18.35
N SER A 59 19.36 -11.31 19.07
CA SER A 59 18.23 -12.13 18.61
C SER A 59 16.95 -11.31 18.45
N ILE A 60 16.67 -10.39 19.36
CA ILE A 60 15.51 -9.48 19.30
C ILE A 60 15.67 -8.48 18.15
N THR A 61 16.85 -7.90 17.97
CA THR A 61 17.12 -6.96 16.86
C THR A 61 16.97 -7.65 15.51
N ALA A 62 17.47 -8.88 15.36
CA ALA A 62 17.32 -9.65 14.13
C ALA A 62 15.86 -10.01 13.83
N TRP A 63 15.10 -10.43 14.84
CA TRP A 63 13.67 -10.68 14.71
C TRP A 63 12.89 -9.41 14.32
N TYR A 64 13.26 -8.29 14.93
CA TYR A 64 12.67 -6.99 14.64
C TYR A 64 12.91 -6.57 13.19
N HIS A 65 14.16 -6.61 12.70
CA HIS A 65 14.49 -6.22 11.32
C HIS A 65 13.77 -7.07 10.29
N ARG A 66 13.64 -8.38 10.54
CA ARG A 66 12.85 -9.27 9.68
C ARG A 66 11.38 -8.85 9.66
N SER A 67 10.79 -8.65 10.83
CA SER A 67 9.38 -8.26 10.94
C SER A 67 9.10 -6.89 10.30
N GLN A 68 10.03 -5.95 10.45
CA GLN A 68 9.99 -4.64 9.80
C GLN A 68 9.98 -4.78 8.28
N HIS A 69 10.94 -5.54 7.74
CA HIS A 69 11.06 -5.75 6.31
C HIS A 69 9.82 -6.43 5.72
N ASP A 70 9.31 -7.47 6.38
CA ASP A 70 8.12 -8.19 5.92
C ASP A 70 6.88 -7.29 5.91
N LEU A 71 6.73 -6.42 6.91
CA LEU A 71 5.65 -5.45 6.96
C LEU A 71 5.76 -4.39 5.86
N GLU A 72 6.95 -3.83 5.64
CA GLU A 72 7.21 -2.86 4.56
C GLU A 72 6.94 -3.46 3.18
N ALA A 73 7.38 -4.70 2.96
CA ALA A 73 7.14 -5.43 1.72
C ALA A 73 5.63 -5.65 1.47
N LEU A 74 4.88 -6.04 2.49
CA LEU A 74 3.44 -6.27 2.39
C LEU A 74 2.67 -4.98 2.11
N LEU A 75 3.03 -3.88 2.78
CA LEU A 75 2.40 -2.58 2.54
C LEU A 75 2.70 -2.05 1.14
N THR A 76 3.93 -2.26 0.66
CA THR A 76 4.33 -1.90 -0.71
C THR A 76 3.58 -2.72 -1.75
N ASP A 77 3.44 -4.03 -1.57
CA ASP A 77 2.68 -4.92 -2.47
C ASP A 77 1.21 -4.52 -2.55
N ILE A 78 0.58 -4.23 -1.40
CA ILE A 78 -0.82 -3.77 -1.37
C ILE A 78 -0.98 -2.45 -2.13
N LEU A 79 -0.11 -1.47 -1.89
CA LEU A 79 -0.16 -0.21 -2.63
C LEU A 79 0.04 -0.42 -4.13
N HIS A 80 0.95 -1.30 -4.52
CA HIS A 80 1.15 -1.64 -5.92
C HIS A 80 -0.12 -2.21 -6.55
N ARG A 81 -0.72 -3.23 -5.92
CA ARG A 81 -1.96 -3.86 -6.39
C ARG A 81 -3.12 -2.88 -6.48
N MET A 82 -3.32 -2.03 -5.47
CA MET A 82 -4.39 -1.04 -5.50
C MET A 82 -4.22 -0.03 -6.63
N ASN A 83 -2.99 0.47 -6.86
CA ASN A 83 -2.70 1.37 -7.97
C ASN A 83 -2.90 0.69 -9.32
N THR A 84 -2.43 -0.55 -9.48
CA THR A 84 -2.66 -1.33 -10.71
C THR A 84 -4.16 -1.51 -10.97
N SER A 85 -4.95 -1.86 -9.96
CA SER A 85 -6.40 -1.97 -10.10
C SER A 85 -7.03 -0.63 -10.50
N TYR A 86 -6.67 0.46 -9.83
CA TYR A 86 -7.15 1.80 -10.19
C TYR A 86 -6.83 2.15 -11.66
N THR A 87 -5.58 1.96 -12.09
CA THR A 87 -5.16 2.23 -13.47
C THR A 87 -5.91 1.35 -14.47
N ASN A 88 -6.08 0.06 -14.18
CA ASN A 88 -6.81 -0.86 -15.05
C ASN A 88 -8.27 -0.43 -15.23
N TYR A 89 -8.94 -0.08 -14.12
CA TYR A 89 -10.32 0.40 -14.18
C TYR A 89 -10.41 1.73 -14.93
N HIS A 90 -9.56 2.71 -14.59
CA HIS A 90 -9.56 4.01 -15.25
C HIS A 90 -9.31 3.91 -16.76
N ASN A 91 -8.36 3.08 -17.19
CA ASN A 91 -8.07 2.86 -18.60
C ASN A 91 -9.23 2.14 -19.33
N ALA A 92 -9.92 1.22 -18.66
CA ALA A 92 -11.08 0.52 -19.25
C ALA A 92 -12.24 1.50 -19.55
N GLU A 93 -12.44 2.52 -18.72
CA GLU A 93 -13.43 3.56 -19.00
C GLU A 93 -13.04 4.43 -20.20
N HIS A 94 -11.78 4.88 -20.28
CA HIS A 94 -11.30 5.60 -21.45
C HIS A 94 -11.55 4.81 -22.75
N ALA A 95 -11.22 3.51 -22.76
CA ALA A 95 -11.46 2.66 -23.91
C ALA A 95 -12.95 2.47 -24.24
N ASN A 96 -13.81 2.35 -23.22
CA ASN A 96 -15.26 2.24 -23.42
C ASN A 96 -15.87 3.55 -23.93
N HIS A 97 -15.43 4.69 -23.40
CA HIS A 97 -15.86 6.01 -23.85
C HIS A 97 -15.47 6.26 -25.31
N ASP A 98 -14.23 5.92 -25.69
CA ASP A 98 -13.76 6.01 -27.08
C ASP A 98 -14.60 5.11 -28.00
N ASN A 99 -14.86 3.86 -27.63
CA ASN A 99 -15.70 2.95 -28.42
C ASN A 99 -17.16 3.43 -28.58
N LEU A 100 -17.75 4.04 -27.54
CA LEU A 100 -19.10 4.58 -27.58
C LEU A 100 -19.21 5.86 -28.41
N THR A 101 -18.16 6.69 -28.42
CA THR A 101 -18.13 7.95 -29.18
C THR A 101 -17.81 7.74 -30.65
N ASP A 102 -16.94 6.78 -30.98
CA ASP A 102 -16.56 6.48 -32.37
C ASP A 102 -17.69 5.71 -33.10
N GLY A 103 -18.38 4.80 -32.39
CA GLY A 103 -19.51 4.02 -32.92
C GLY A 103 -20.85 4.77 -33.08
N SER A 104 -20.99 5.94 -32.47
CA SER A 104 -22.23 6.77 -32.48
C SER A 104 -22.35 7.69 -33.71
N SER A 105 -21.31 7.76 -34.55
CA SER A 105 -21.28 8.65 -35.72
C SER A 105 -21.92 8.08 -37.00
N GLY A 106 -22.56 6.92 -36.93
CA GLY A 106 -23.23 6.26 -38.06
C GLY A 106 -24.72 5.98 -37.81
N GLY A 107 -25.56 7.02 -37.92
CA GLY A 107 -27.02 6.92 -37.88
C GLY A 107 -27.69 8.17 -38.42
#